data_AF-A0A3S5DWD6-F1
#
_entry.id   AF-A0A3S5DWD6-F1
#
_cell.length_a   1.000
_cell.length_b   1.000
_cell.length_c   1.000
_cell.angle_alpha   90.00
_cell.angle_beta   90.00
_cell.angle_gamma   90.00
#
_symmetry.space_group_name_H-M   'P 1'
#
loop_
_entity.id
_entity.type
_entity.pdbx_description
1 polymer ?
#
loop_
_entity_poly.entity_id
_entity_poly.type
_entity_poly.pdbx_seq_one_letter_code
_entity_poly.pdbx_strand_id
1 'polypeptide(L)'
;MRTIVEMKLAQVCERLHCHYGLSTSVDERVYDALTSACLLPDTGARNVESLLNQQLLPVLSRQLLSHMAAKQKPQALALAWSDEDGMVIELRQECAL
;
A
#
# COMPACT_ATOMS: atom_id res chain seq x y z
N MET A 1 4.44 11.52 15.00
CA MET A 1 5.03 10.45 14.15
C MET A 1 4.03 9.97 13.10
N ARG A 2 2.77 9.71 13.48
CA ARG A 2 1.66 9.38 12.56
C ARG A 2 1.57 10.28 11.32
N THR A 3 1.69 11.60 11.48
CA THR A 3 1.69 12.55 10.34
C THR A 3 2.75 12.26 9.28
N ILE A 4 3.96 11.80 9.66
CA ILE A 4 5.02 11.49 8.70
C ILE A 4 4.68 10.20 7.92
N VAL A 5 4.07 9.22 8.60
CA VAL A 5 3.59 7.99 7.97
C VAL A 5 2.47 8.33 6.98
N GLU A 6 1.50 9.15 7.37
CA GLU A 6 0.42 9.63 6.50
C GLU A 6 0.97 10.34 5.26
N MET A 7 1.93 11.26 5.43
CA MET A 7 2.57 11.95 4.30
C MET A 7 3.30 10.99 3.36
N LYS A 8 4.06 10.02 3.88
CA LYS A 8 4.76 9.02 3.05
C LYS A 8 3.78 8.11 2.32
N LEU A 9 2.73 7.66 2.99
CA LEU A 9 1.69 6.83 2.36
C LEU A 9 0.97 7.59 1.27
N ALA A 10 0.64 8.86 1.51
CA ALA A 10 0.01 9.73 0.53
C ALA A 10 0.86 9.87 -0.74
N GLN A 11 2.18 10.06 -0.60
CA GLN A 11 3.09 10.08 -1.76
C GLN A 11 3.09 8.77 -2.55
N VAL A 12 2.99 7.62 -1.87
CA VAL A 12 2.89 6.33 -2.56
C VAL A 12 1.55 6.18 -3.28
N CYS A 13 0.45 6.55 -2.62
CA CYS A 13 -0.89 6.54 -3.22
C CYS A 13 -0.97 7.46 -4.45
N GLU A 14 -0.39 8.65 -4.36
CA GLU A 14 -0.31 9.62 -5.45
C GLU A 14 0.49 9.05 -6.63
N ARG A 15 1.64 8.40 -6.37
CA ARG A 15 2.44 7.74 -7.42
C ARG A 15 1.66 6.62 -8.11
N LEU A 16 0.91 5.82 -7.36
CA LEU A 16 0.07 4.75 -7.91
C LEU A 16 -1.09 5.32 -8.75
N HIS A 17 -1.70 6.40 -8.29
CA HIS A 17 -2.73 7.11 -9.03
C HIS A 17 -2.19 7.69 -10.35
N CYS A 18 -1.08 8.43 -10.31
CA CYS A 18 -0.50 9.07 -11.48
C CYS A 18 0.03 8.06 -12.51
N HIS A 19 0.64 6.96 -12.06
CA HIS A 19 1.28 5.99 -12.95
C HIS A 19 0.30 4.92 -13.48
N TYR A 20 -0.69 4.53 -12.69
CA TYR A 20 -1.61 3.42 -13.03
C TYR A 20 -3.08 3.79 -13.06
N GLY A 21 -3.46 5.01 -12.66
CA GLY A 21 -4.86 5.45 -12.60
C GLY A 21 -5.65 4.83 -11.44
N LEU A 22 -4.96 4.30 -10.43
CA LEU A 22 -5.60 3.58 -9.33
C LEU A 22 -6.14 4.55 -8.28
N SER A 23 -7.39 4.33 -7.86
CA SER A 23 -7.94 4.97 -6.67
C SER A 23 -7.50 4.19 -5.44
N THR A 24 -6.76 4.82 -4.53
CA THR A 24 -6.18 4.12 -3.38
C THR A 24 -6.96 4.44 -2.10
N SER A 25 -7.35 3.42 -1.36
CA SER A 25 -7.99 3.51 -0.04
C SER A 25 -7.11 2.84 0.99
N VAL A 26 -6.96 3.45 2.16
CA VAL A 26 -6.09 2.95 3.22
C VAL A 26 -6.88 2.91 4.51
N ASP A 27 -6.89 1.76 5.18
CA ASP A 27 -7.51 1.59 6.49
C ASP A 27 -6.71 2.36 7.57
N GLU A 28 -7.41 2.98 8.53
CA GLU A 28 -6.79 3.67 9.67
C GLU A 28 -5.80 2.78 10.44
N ARG A 29 -6.10 1.49 10.56
CA ARG A 29 -5.24 0.51 11.23
C ARG A 29 -3.86 0.39 10.59
N VAL A 30 -3.73 0.66 9.30
CA VAL A 30 -2.42 0.67 8.62
C VAL A 30 -1.55 1.79 9.18
N TYR A 31 -2.11 2.98 9.40
CA TYR A 31 -1.37 4.10 9.96
C TYR A 31 -0.95 3.83 11.40
N ASP A 32 -1.83 3.23 12.21
CA ASP A 32 -1.51 2.88 13.60
C ASP A 32 -0.48 1.76 13.70
N ALA A 33 -0.59 0.71 12.87
CA ALA A 33 0.38 -0.37 12.81
C ALA A 33 1.76 0.11 12.35
N LEU A 34 1.83 0.94 11.31
CA LEU A 34 3.08 1.54 10.84
C LEU A 34 3.68 2.48 11.88
N THR A 35 2.86 3.27 12.57
CA THR A 35 3.32 4.15 13.65
C THR A 35 3.88 3.33 14.81
N SER A 36 3.21 2.24 15.20
CA SER A 36 3.65 1.32 16.24
C SER A 36 4.96 0.62 15.87
N ALA A 37 5.07 0.13 14.63
CA ALA A 37 6.29 -0.49 14.10
C ALA A 37 7.49 0.48 14.04
N CYS A 38 7.22 1.78 14.01
CA CYS A 38 8.22 2.85 14.03
C CYS A 38 8.67 3.23 15.45
N LEU A 39 7.88 2.92 16.48
CA LEU A 39 8.22 3.13 17.89
C LEU A 39 9.12 2.02 18.45
N LEU A 40 9.26 0.90 17.73
CA LEU A 40 10.20 -0.16 18.08
C LEU A 40 11.65 0.36 17.90
N PRO A 41 12.53 0.13 18.90
CA PRO A 41 13.82 0.82 19.02
C PRO A 41 14.86 0.46 17.94
N ASP A 42 14.62 -0.55 17.10
CA ASP A 42 15.65 -1.09 16.21
C ASP A 42 15.66 -0.50 14.79
N THR A 43 14.56 0.11 14.30
CA THR A 43 14.44 0.50 12.88
C THR A 43 13.90 1.91 12.58
N GLY A 44 13.33 2.62 13.57
CA GLY A 44 12.92 4.03 13.45
C GLY A 44 12.13 4.36 12.17
N ALA A 45 12.27 5.59 11.64
CA ALA A 45 11.57 6.04 10.42
C ALA A 45 11.99 5.32 9.13
N ARG A 46 13.14 4.61 9.14
CA ARG A 46 13.60 3.79 8.01
C ARG A 46 12.74 2.54 7.82
N ASN A 47 12.07 2.07 8.87
CA ASN A 47 11.19 0.92 8.78
C ASN A 47 10.04 1.14 7.79
N VAL A 48 9.37 2.29 7.88
CA VAL A 48 8.26 2.66 6.97
C VAL A 48 8.74 2.79 5.52
N GLU A 49 9.92 3.37 5.30
CA GLU A 49 10.51 3.48 3.96
C GLU A 49 10.78 2.10 3.35
N SER A 50 11.31 1.17 4.17
CA SER A 50 11.58 -0.21 3.76
C SER A 50 10.27 -0.95 3.47
N LEU A 51 9.26 -0.81 4.34
CA LEU A 51 7.97 -1.46 4.17
C LEU A 51 7.27 -0.98 2.89
N LEU A 52 7.30 0.32 2.61
CA LEU A 52 6.71 0.88 1.39
C LEU A 52 7.48 0.51 0.13
N ASN A 53 8.80 0.69 0.11
CA ASN A 53 9.58 0.50 -1.11
C ASN A 53 9.98 -0.97 -1.35
N GLN A 54 10.13 -1.78 -0.31
CA GLN A 54 10.57 -3.17 -0.43
C GLN A 54 9.45 -4.20 -0.31
N GLN A 55 8.30 -3.87 0.31
CA GLN A 55 7.17 -4.80 0.38
C GLN A 55 5.96 -4.32 -0.44
N LEU A 56 5.50 -3.08 -0.22
CA LEU A 56 4.29 -2.60 -0.88
C LEU A 56 4.47 -2.50 -2.40
N LEU A 57 5.46 -1.74 -2.87
CA LEU A 57 5.68 -1.52 -4.30
C LEU A 57 5.98 -2.81 -5.09
N PRO A 58 6.83 -3.75 -4.61
CA PRO A 58 7.11 -4.98 -5.34
C PRO A 58 5.91 -5.92 -5.41
N VAL A 59 5.14 -6.06 -4.32
CA VAL A 59 3.91 -6.88 -4.29
C VAL A 59 2.88 -6.28 -5.24
N LEU A 60 2.66 -4.97 -5.18
CA LEU A 60 1.76 -4.26 -6.09
C LEU A 60 2.15 -4.41 -7.56
N SER A 61 3.42 -4.18 -7.88
CA SER A 61 3.92 -4.30 -9.26
C SER A 61 3.67 -5.70 -9.80
N ARG A 62 3.91 -6.73 -8.99
CA ARG A 62 3.70 -8.12 -9.39
C ARG A 62 2.23 -8.45 -9.60
N GLN A 63 1.35 -8.02 -8.69
CA GLN A 63 -0.09 -8.23 -8.86
C GLN A 63 -0.63 -7.47 -10.08
N LEU A 64 -0.25 -6.20 -10.25
CA LEU A 64 -0.62 -5.39 -11.42
C LEU A 64 -0.18 -6.03 -12.72
N LEU A 65 1.07 -6.51 -12.81
CA LEU A 65 1.57 -7.21 -13.99
C LEU A 65 0.77 -8.49 -14.27
N SER A 66 0.40 -9.24 -13.23
CA SER A 66 -0.43 -10.44 -13.36
C SER A 66 -1.84 -10.11 -13.90
N HIS A 67 -2.48 -9.07 -13.37
CA HIS A 67 -3.79 -8.61 -13.88
C HIS A 67 -3.69 -8.09 -15.31
N MET A 68 -2.66 -7.29 -15.64
CA MET A 68 -2.44 -6.82 -17.01
C MET A 68 -2.25 -7.97 -18.00
N ALA A 69 -1.53 -9.03 -17.60
CA ALA A 69 -1.39 -10.25 -18.39
C ALA A 69 -2.75 -10.95 -18.61
N ALA A 70 -3.64 -10.89 -17.62
CA ALA A 70 -5.02 -11.36 -17.71
C ALA A 70 -5.98 -10.36 -18.40
N LYS A 71 -5.47 -9.28 -19.03
CA LYS A 71 -6.25 -8.15 -19.59
C LYS A 71 -7.21 -7.48 -18.60
N GLN A 72 -6.92 -7.64 -17.32
CA GLN A 72 -7.64 -7.08 -16.20
C GLN A 72 -6.93 -5.79 -15.79
N LYS A 73 -7.63 -4.65 -15.90
CA LYS A 73 -7.15 -3.39 -15.34
C LYS A 73 -7.81 -3.17 -13.99
N PRO A 74 -7.09 -3.33 -12.86
CA PRO A 74 -7.60 -2.89 -11.59
C PRO A 74 -7.77 -1.36 -11.62
N GLN A 75 -8.79 -0.88 -10.92
CA GLN A 75 -9.13 0.54 -10.85
C GLN A 75 -9.04 1.08 -9.43
N ALA A 76 -9.12 0.19 -8.44
CA ALA A 76 -9.00 0.55 -7.05
C ALA A 76 -8.01 -0.36 -6.32
N LEU A 77 -7.34 0.22 -5.34
CA LEU A 77 -6.43 -0.45 -4.43
C LEU A 77 -6.90 -0.18 -3.00
N ALA A 78 -7.03 -1.22 -2.19
CA ALA A 78 -7.25 -1.11 -0.76
C ALA A 78 -6.04 -1.66 0.00
N LEU A 79 -5.55 -0.86 0.95
CA LEU A 79 -4.51 -1.24 1.90
C LEU A 79 -5.15 -1.45 3.26
N ALA A 80 -4.96 -2.65 3.80
CA ALA A 80 -5.46 -3.05 5.11
C ALA A 80 -4.32 -3.63 5.96
N TRP A 81 -4.55 -3.69 7.27
CA TRP A 81 -3.65 -4.35 8.20
C TRP A 81 -4.35 -5.52 8.88
N SER A 82 -3.72 -6.69 8.84
CA SER A 82 -4.11 -7.90 9.53
C SER A 82 -3.07 -8.20 10.62
N ASP A 83 -3.53 -8.53 11.83
CA ASP A 83 -2.62 -8.95 12.90
C ASP A 83 -1.90 -10.28 12.58
N GLU A 84 -2.48 -11.12 11.72
CA GLU A 84 -1.90 -12.41 11.33
C GLU A 84 -1.01 -12.33 10.09
N ASP A 85 -1.46 -11.61 9.06
CA ASP A 85 -0.78 -11.53 7.75
C ASP A 85 0.03 -10.24 7.55
N GLY A 86 -0.10 -9.27 8.46
CA GLY A 86 0.52 -7.96 8.35
C GLY A 86 -0.16 -7.07 7.31
N MET A 87 0.62 -6.45 6.43
CA MET A 87 0.10 -5.52 5.42
C MET A 87 -0.60 -6.27 4.29
N VAL A 88 -1.91 -6.11 4.19
CA VAL A 88 -2.76 -6.74 3.17
C VAL A 88 -3.07 -5.76 2.05
N ILE A 89 -2.96 -6.24 0.82
CA ILE A 89 -3.13 -5.45 -0.40
C ILE A 89 -4.22 -6.09 -1.25
N GLU A 90 -5.31 -5.35 -1.46
CA GLU A 90 -6.45 -5.80 -2.26
C GLU A 90 -6.64 -4.92 -3.50
N LEU A 91 -6.49 -5.52 -4.68
CA LEU A 91 -6.81 -4.87 -5.95
C LEU A 91 -8.25 -5.19 -6.33
N ARG A 92 -9.05 -4.14 -6.51
CA ARG A 92 -10.42 -4.27 -7.01
C ARG A 92 -10.50 -3.83 -8.47
N GLN A 93 -11.31 -4.59 -9.20
CA GLN A 93 -11.68 -4.26 -10.56
C GLN A 93 -13.12 -3.79 -10.57
N GLU A 94 -13.38 -2.67 -11.22
CA GLU A 94 -14.74 -2.38 -11.65
C GLU A 94 -15.02 -3.28 -12.85
N CYS A 95 -15.87 -4.29 -12.66
CA CYS A 95 -16.39 -5.04 -13.79
C CYS A 95 -17.19 -4.05 -14.64
N ALA A 96 -16.67 -3.74 -15.83
CA ALA A 96 -17.48 -3.15 -16.88
C ALA A 96 -18.54 -4.19 -17.27
N LEU A 97 -19.71 -4.09 -16.65
CA LEU A 97 -20.96 -4.69 -17.11
C LEU A 97 -21.57 -3.80 -18.19
#